data_AF-A0A286GVJ5-F1
#
_entry.id   AF-A0A286GVJ5-F1
#
_cell.length_a   1.000
_cell.length_b   1.000
_cell.length_c   1.000
_cell.angle_alpha   90.00
_cell.angle_beta   90.00
_cell.angle_gamma   90.00
#
_symmetry.space_group_name_H-M   'P 1'
#
loop_
_entity.id
_entity.type
_entity.pdbx_description
1 polymer ?
#
loop_
_entity_poly.entity_id
_entity_poly.type
_entity_poly.pdbx_seq_one_letter_code
_entity_poly.pdbx_strand_id
1 'polypeptide(L)' 'MKTAELKISVVKEIAELSDEQFMQVYDDLMRLLHASDNKPSFGSAKGLVTFMADDFDAPLNDFNDYMP' A
#
# COMPACT_ATOMS: atom_id res chain seq x y z
N MET A 1 0.11 -5.83 -32.34
CA MET A 1 0.89 -4.59 -32.50
C MET A 1 2.23 -4.78 -31.82
N LYS A 2 3.33 -4.38 -32.46
CA LYS A 2 4.66 -4.44 -31.83
C LYS A 2 4.67 -3.41 -30.69
N THR A 3 5.26 -3.73 -29.54
CA THR A 3 5.27 -2.87 -28.34
C THR A 3 5.79 -1.45 -28.62
N ALA A 4 6.69 -1.29 -29.59
CA ALA A 4 7.17 0.01 -30.05
C ALA A 4 6.11 0.86 -30.76
N GLU A 5 5.24 0.24 -31.57
CA GLU A 5 4.16 0.94 -32.29
C GLU A 5 3.15 1.53 -31.31
N LEU A 6 2.84 0.77 -30.24
CA LEU A 6 1.93 1.22 -29.19
C LEU A 6 2.50 2.42 -28.41
N LYS A 7 3.78 2.36 -28.02
CA LYS A 7 4.45 3.48 -27.33
C LYS A 7 4.44 4.75 -28.18
N ILE A 8 4.68 4.62 -29.48
CA ILE A 8 4.67 5.75 -30.41
C ILE A 8 3.25 6.33 -30.53
N SER A 9 2.20 5.51 -30.57
CA SER A 9 0.81 5.98 -30.60
C SER A 9 0.48 6.82 -29.36
N VAL A 10 0.80 6.29 -28.18
CA VAL A 10 0.51 6.97 -26.90
C VAL A 10 1.22 8.32 -26.80
N VAL A 11 2.48 8.41 -27.24
CA VAL A 11 3.21 9.68 -27.21
C VAL A 11 2.57 10.72 -28.13
N LYS A 12 2.07 10.31 -29.30
CA LYS A 12 1.37 11.22 -30.22
C LYS A 12 0.05 11.71 -29.64
N GLU A 13 -0.73 10.80 -29.05
CA GLU A 13 -2.00 11.15 -28.41
C GLU A 13 -1.81 12.14 -27.25
N ILE A 14 -0.77 11.95 -26.42
CA ILE A 14 -0.45 12.88 -25.33
C ILE A 14 -0.02 14.26 -25.86
N ALA A 15 0.70 14.31 -26.98
CA ALA A 15 1.19 15.56 -27.57
C ALA A 15 0.08 16.43 -28.19
N GLU A 16 -1.08 15.84 -28.50
CA GLU A 16 -2.23 16.54 -29.09
C GLU A 16 -3.23 17.06 -28.03
N LEU A 17 -2.99 16.79 -26.74
CA LEU A 17 -3.85 17.24 -25.65
C LEU A 17 -3.71 18.75 -25.39
N SER A 18 -4.78 19.38 -24.91
CA SER A 18 -4.67 20.74 -24.34
C SER A 18 -3.85 20.71 -23.05
N ASP A 19 -3.32 21.87 -22.64
CA ASP A 19 -2.56 22.00 -21.40
C ASP A 19 -3.38 21.53 -20.18
N GLU A 20 -4.67 21.85 -20.12
CA GLU A 20 -5.56 21.39 -19.04
C GLU A 20 -5.74 19.87 -19.03
N GLN A 21 -5.92 19.26 -20.20
CA GLN A 21 -6.08 17.81 -20.35
C GLN A 21 -4.77 17.08 -20.04
N PHE A 22 -3.64 17.64 -20.47
CA PHE A 22 -2.32 17.11 -20.17
C PHE A 22 -2.06 17.09 -18.67
N MET A 23 -2.37 18.19 -17.96
CA MET A 23 -2.20 18.26 -16.51
C MET A 23 -3.05 17.21 -15.77
N GLN A 24 -4.29 16.97 -16.21
CA GLN A 24 -5.13 15.91 -15.64
C GLN A 24 -4.52 14.52 -15.83
N VAL A 25 -4.08 14.20 -17.05
CA VAL A 25 -3.44 12.92 -17.36
C VAL A 25 -2.14 12.75 -16.58
N TYR A 26 -1.36 13.81 -16.43
CA TYR A 26 -0.11 13.80 -15.68
C TYR A 26 -0.35 13.51 -14.20
N ASP A 27 -1.31 14.18 -13.57
CA ASP A 27 -1.65 13.98 -12.15
C ASP A 27 -2.11 12.53 -11.89
N ASP A 28 -2.97 11.99 -12.75
CA ASP A 28 -3.44 10.61 -12.61
C ASP A 28 -2.32 9.59 -12.86
N LEU A 29 -1.43 9.85 -13.82
CA LEU A 29 -0.26 9.02 -14.08
C LEU A 29 0.70 9.03 -12.88
N MET A 30 0.94 10.19 -12.28
CA MET A 30 1.76 10.30 -11.08
C MET A 30 1.12 9.58 -9.90
N ARG A 31 -0.20 9.67 -9.72
CA ARG A 31 -0.93 8.89 -8.70
C ARG A 31 -0.82 7.39 -8.91
N LEU A 32 -0.86 6.91 -10.15
CA LEU A 32 -0.72 5.49 -10.47
C LEU A 32 0.72 4.99 -10.24
N LEU A 33 1.72 5.77 -10.67
CA LEU A 33 3.13 5.41 -10.48
C LEU A 33 3.56 5.51 -9.02
N HIS A 34 2.98 6.43 -8.26
CA HIS A 34 3.27 6.66 -6.85
C HIS A 34 2.18 6.08 -5.95
N ALA A 35 1.29 5.22 -6.48
CA ALA A 35 0.41 4.42 -5.66
C ALA A 35 1.30 3.52 -4.81
N SER A 36 1.61 3.99 -3.61
CA SER A 36 2.43 3.26 -2.66
C SER A 36 1.84 1.87 -2.50
N ASP A 37 2.68 0.85 -2.69
CA ASP A 37 2.45 -0.50 -2.18
C ASP A 37 2.37 -0.43 -0.65
N ASN A 38 1.32 0.20 -0.12
CA ASN A 38 0.98 0.16 1.30
C ASN A 38 0.40 -1.22 1.59
N LYS A 39 1.18 -2.27 1.33
CA LYS A 39 1.07 -3.47 2.13
C LYS A 39 1.43 -3.03 3.55
N PRO A 40 0.58 -3.26 4.56
CA PRO A 40 0.96 -2.99 5.93
C PRO A 40 2.26 -3.75 6.23
N SER A 41 3.37 -3.02 6.33
CA SER A 41 4.70 -3.56 6.63
C SER A 41 4.95 -3.63 8.14
N PHE A 42 4.17 -2.88 8.92
CA PHE A 42 4.25 -2.79 10.37
C PHE A 42 2.99 -3.38 10.99
N GLY A 43 3.15 -4.30 11.96
CA GLY A 43 2.04 -4.88 12.72
C GLY A 43 2.14 -6.38 12.97
N SER A 44 2.95 -7.14 12.21
CA SER A 44 3.30 -8.50 12.62
C SER A 44 4.61 -8.42 13.39
N ALA A 45 4.58 -8.45 14.73
CA ALA A 45 5.78 -8.62 15.56
C ALA A 45 6.45 -10.02 15.37
N LYS A 46 6.19 -10.65 14.22
CA LYS A 46 6.67 -11.96 13.80
C LYS A 46 8.19 -11.93 13.72
N GLY A 47 8.84 -12.70 14.61
CA GLY A 47 10.30 -12.77 14.72
C GLY A 47 10.94 -11.72 15.65
N LEU A 48 10.16 -10.78 16.20
CA LEU A 48 10.64 -9.84 17.23
C LEU A 48 10.40 -10.36 18.65
N VAL A 49 9.31 -11.10 18.85
CA VAL A 49 9.06 -11.83 20.10
C VAL A 49 9.83 -13.14 20.04
N THR A 50 10.98 -13.20 20.72
CA THR A 50 11.87 -14.36 20.77
C THR A 50 11.55 -15.30 21.94
N PHE A 51 10.77 -14.83 22.90
CA PHE A 51 10.35 -15.58 24.07
C PHE A 51 8.91 -15.18 24.42
N MET A 52 8.06 -16.18 24.63
CA MET A 52 6.72 -16.06 25.18
C MET A 52 6.68 -16.97 26.40
N ALA A 53 6.09 -16.51 27.51
CA ALA A 53 5.90 -17.35 28.68
C ALA A 53 4.86 -18.45 28.38
N ASP A 54 5.03 -19.62 28.96
CA ASP A 54 4.15 -20.78 28.72
C ASP A 54 2.70 -20.55 29.19
N ASP A 55 2.49 -19.57 30.07
CA ASP A 55 1.22 -19.18 30.65
C ASP A 55 0.67 -17.86 30.10
N PHE A 56 1.18 -17.35 28.97
CA PHE A 56 0.73 -16.09 28.40
C PHE A 56 -0.79 -16.04 28.15
N ASP A 57 -1.37 -17.16 27.71
CA ASP A 57 -2.82 -17.29 27.48
C ASP A 57 -3.59 -17.73 28.73
N ALA A 58 -2.92 -17.90 29.88
CA ALA A 58 -3.57 -18.31 31.11
C ALA A 58 -4.45 -17.18 31.67
N PRO A 59 -5.56 -17.52 32.35
CA PRO A 59 -6.39 -16.53 33.03
C PRO A 59 -5.57 -15.76 34.07
N LEU A 60 -5.58 -14.44 33.98
CA LEU A 60 -4.93 -13.58 34.97
C LEU A 60 -5.81 -13.52 36.23
N ASN A 61 -5.30 -14.03 37.35
CA ASN A 61 -6.02 -14.07 38.62
C ASN A 61 -6.47 -12.69 39.09
N ASP A 62 -5.69 -11.65 38.77
CA ASP A 62 -5.95 -10.25 39.11
C ASP A 62 -7.24 -9.70 38.47
N PHE A 63 -7.79 -10.37 37.45
CA PHE A 63 -9.09 -9.98 36.87
C PHE A 63 -10.27 -10.32 37.79
N ASN A 64 -10.12 -11.29 38.70
CA ASN A 64 -11.17 -11.68 39.64
C ASN A 64 -11.52 -10.53 40.60
N ASP A 65 -10.55 -9.68 40.94
CA ASP A 65 -10.76 -8.51 41.81
C ASP A 65 -11.59 -7.41 41.13
N TYR A 66 -11.71 -7.45 39.79
CA TYR A 66 -12.48 -6.50 38.98
C TYR A 66 -13.81 -7.07 38.46
N MET A 67 -14.10 -8.35 38.68
CA MET A 67 -15.38 -8.97 38.34
C MET A 67 -16.28 -8.99 39.58
N PRO A 68 -17.30 -8.11 39.67
CA PRO A 68 -18.24 -8.05 40.79
C PRO A 68 -19.18 -9.25 40.86
#